data_AF-A0A1G7W760-F1
#
_entry.id   AF-A0A1G7W760-F1
#
_cell.length_a   1.000
_cell.length_b   1.000
_cell.length_c   1.000
_cell.angle_alpha   90.00
_cell.angle_beta   90.00
_cell.angle_gamma   90.00
#
_symmetry.space_group_name_H-M   'P 1'
#
loop_
_entity.id
_entity.type
_entity.pdbx_description
1 polymer ?
#
loop_
_entity_poly.entity_id
_entity_poly.type
_entity_poly.pdbx_seq_one_letter_code
_entity_poly.pdbx_strand_id
1 'polypeptide(L)'
;MERRLTENIPILGRVQVNLVDLASRIYNIYLSEKEVERQQSSAHLGLISKAFQGINHSRYDYLILQCVISEIADNTFKGTTVSQGSININGKKYIGNDIIKSWFLLSNFGHCKNTIADEKALLLKAVQRKGFKSYLVNCIKDEQLRDWSEKTINDFDYVNFHHILSLRRIYKCLPRLVDFQNEIISVYKLLLLDINQTRMISDPKKVEQLKIIHRNVRNLGVIALDTRNSSLPVSIDILSAILSFDFYDGRYQQSKASDIFNPILSLLYKSLYLDPKSQTYQRSYEISGLNNMTGSFSDIIELATNEGLANPNSTILHHFLRIELHINNLEDEDTKDALRSILTVKRGVNSVESSMDYNPFTSIRVMDFYLIPQLFKLKHLPKFLSNISGILEKQVQGTYRNHVKHRGEIVKGVKRGITKAIVEEDQKEIIIDSLTNSIFEEAWREVQTQNIPPFKDILWAVLRYHIDDKFFFDIDHHTETEFKYFGIILPSGLDLLNPDITSAIESTSDHDRKHELKQLQKSTSKKFNGTTIACIARITIYDYSKAPEHRIVTDIDSLVLKFNDKNMYLELHESKNTKNPYTAAKKDINKKLIRILNKNCIGRQIREVKGYGAKVLIKHDS
;
A
#
# COMPACT_ATOMS: atom_id res chain seq x y z
N MET A 1 -41.77 -12.43 -6.47
CA MET A 1 -42.19 -11.77 -5.21
C MET A 1 -41.37 -10.50 -5.09
N GLU A 2 -42.01 -9.36 -4.89
CA GLU A 2 -41.34 -8.06 -4.77
C GLU A 2 -41.28 -7.66 -3.30
N ARG A 3 -40.14 -7.14 -2.85
CA ARG A 3 -39.94 -6.64 -1.49
C ARG A 3 -39.45 -5.20 -1.54
N ARG A 4 -40.09 -4.34 -0.76
CA ARG A 4 -39.69 -2.94 -0.59
C ARG A 4 -39.07 -2.76 0.78
N LEU A 5 -37.80 -2.36 0.81
CA LEU A 5 -37.08 -1.99 2.03
C LEU A 5 -37.21 -0.48 2.21
N THR A 6 -37.33 -0.03 3.46
CA THR A 6 -37.31 1.40 3.82
C THR A 6 -36.25 1.61 4.87
N GLU A 7 -35.26 2.44 4.56
CA GLU A 7 -34.08 2.65 5.40
C GLU A 7 -33.75 4.15 5.48
N ASN A 8 -33.04 4.56 6.52
CA ASN A 8 -32.54 5.92 6.66
C ASN A 8 -31.03 5.92 6.44
N ILE A 9 -30.58 6.47 5.31
CA ILE A 9 -29.15 6.62 5.00
C ILE A 9 -28.74 8.06 5.32
N PRO A 10 -27.69 8.31 6.12
CA PRO A 10 -27.28 9.67 6.52
C PRO A 10 -27.08 10.67 5.35
N ILE A 11 -26.73 10.18 4.17
CA ILE A 11 -26.47 11.01 2.99
C ILE A 11 -27.72 11.30 2.17
N LEU A 12 -28.67 10.37 2.13
CA LEU A 12 -29.85 10.44 1.26
C LEU A 12 -31.16 10.65 2.03
N GLY A 13 -31.12 10.61 3.36
CA GLY A 13 -32.32 10.60 4.20
C GLY A 13 -33.07 9.26 4.09
N ARG A 14 -34.40 9.33 4.13
CA ARG A 14 -35.26 8.15 4.03
C ARG A 14 -35.32 7.68 2.58
N VAL A 15 -34.83 6.47 2.33
CA VAL A 15 -34.78 5.84 1.02
C VAL A 15 -35.64 4.60 0.97
N GLN A 16 -36.07 4.23 -0.23
CA GLN A 16 -36.80 2.99 -0.49
C GLN A 16 -36.09 2.19 -1.58
N VAL A 17 -35.86 0.92 -1.31
CA VAL A 17 -35.19 0.00 -2.24
C VAL A 17 -36.15 -1.12 -2.59
N ASN A 18 -36.40 -1.29 -3.89
CA ASN A 18 -37.17 -2.42 -4.40
C ASN A 18 -36.22 -3.56 -4.73
N LEU A 19 -36.43 -4.72 -4.10
CA LEU A 19 -35.80 -5.98 -4.47
C LEU A 19 -36.85 -6.83 -5.19
N VAL A 20 -36.53 -7.25 -6.41
CA VAL A 20 -37.43 -8.05 -7.25
C VAL A 20 -36.87 -9.46 -7.42
N ASP A 21 -37.64 -10.35 -8.06
CA ASP A 21 -37.32 -11.76 -8.37
C ASP A 21 -36.12 -12.38 -7.62
N LEU A 22 -34.92 -12.34 -8.20
CA LEU A 22 -33.74 -13.01 -7.66
C LEU A 22 -33.19 -12.29 -6.43
N ALA A 23 -33.05 -10.95 -6.47
CA ALA A 23 -32.54 -10.20 -5.33
C ALA A 23 -33.44 -10.35 -4.10
N SER A 24 -34.77 -10.39 -4.29
CA SER A 24 -35.71 -10.64 -3.19
C SER A 24 -35.53 -12.04 -2.60
N ARG A 25 -35.26 -13.07 -3.43
CA ARG A 25 -35.02 -14.44 -2.95
C ARG A 25 -33.69 -14.55 -2.22
N ILE A 26 -32.64 -13.90 -2.71
CA ILE A 26 -31.33 -13.83 -2.02
C ILE A 26 -31.48 -13.09 -0.69
N TYR A 27 -32.25 -12.00 -0.64
CA TYR A 27 -32.49 -11.28 0.60
C TYR A 27 -33.30 -12.09 1.63
N ASN A 28 -34.10 -13.08 1.21
CA ASN A 28 -34.70 -14.02 2.17
C ASN A 28 -33.65 -14.88 2.87
N ILE A 29 -32.55 -15.23 2.19
CA ILE A 29 -31.40 -15.92 2.81
C ILE A 29 -30.75 -15.00 3.84
N TYR A 30 -30.60 -13.71 3.51
CA TYR A 30 -30.10 -12.72 4.46
C TYR A 30 -30.92 -12.70 5.76
N LEU A 31 -32.24 -12.75 5.67
CA LEU A 31 -33.10 -12.79 6.86
C LEU A 31 -32.97 -14.12 7.61
N SER A 32 -32.95 -15.27 6.92
CA SER A 32 -32.84 -16.57 7.59
C SER A 32 -31.50 -16.75 8.32
N GLU A 33 -30.44 -16.15 7.78
CA GLU A 33 -29.08 -16.20 8.33
C GLU A 33 -28.76 -15.02 9.27
N LYS A 34 -29.72 -14.15 9.59
CA LYS A 34 -29.54 -12.95 10.43
C LYS A 34 -28.42 -12.02 9.95
N GLU A 35 -28.28 -11.91 8.63
CA GLU A 35 -27.23 -11.10 8.01
C GLU A 35 -27.48 -9.61 8.10
N VAL A 36 -28.74 -9.19 8.21
CA VAL A 36 -29.08 -7.78 8.38
C VAL A 36 -28.51 -7.29 9.70
N GLU A 37 -28.79 -8.00 10.80
CA GLU A 37 -28.29 -7.68 12.14
C GLU A 37 -26.77 -7.77 12.20
N ARG A 38 -26.17 -8.79 11.56
CA ARG A 38 -24.73 -8.94 11.49
C ARG A 38 -24.07 -7.77 10.76
N GLN A 39 -24.59 -7.36 9.61
CA GLN A 39 -24.01 -6.28 8.81
C GLN A 39 -24.27 -4.89 9.42
N GLN A 40 -25.40 -4.69 10.11
CA GLN A 40 -25.67 -3.46 10.87
C GLN A 40 -24.69 -3.28 12.04
N SER A 41 -24.30 -4.38 12.70
CA SER A 41 -23.32 -4.35 13.79
C SER A 41 -21.86 -4.38 13.33
N SER A 42 -21.60 -4.44 12.02
CA SER A 42 -20.25 -4.52 11.46
C SER A 42 -19.89 -3.22 10.76
N ALA A 43 -18.81 -2.56 11.21
CA ALA A 43 -18.32 -1.35 10.59
C ALA A 43 -17.84 -1.62 9.16
N HIS A 44 -18.23 -0.79 8.19
CA HIS A 44 -17.83 -0.97 6.79
C HIS A 44 -16.32 -1.05 6.62
N LEU A 45 -15.63 -0.09 7.24
CA LEU A 45 -14.17 0.01 7.20
C LEU A 45 -13.46 -0.88 8.23
N GLY A 46 -14.18 -1.74 8.96
CA GLY A 46 -13.60 -2.63 9.96
C GLY A 46 -12.69 -1.89 10.95
N LEU A 47 -11.43 -2.31 11.06
CA LEU A 47 -10.46 -1.70 11.98
C LEU A 47 -10.04 -0.27 11.65
N ILE A 48 -10.20 0.18 10.40
CA ILE A 48 -9.88 1.57 10.02
C ILE A 48 -10.78 2.55 10.79
N SER A 49 -12.03 2.16 11.09
CA SER A 49 -12.94 2.95 11.96
C SER A 49 -12.39 3.17 13.37
N LYS A 50 -11.45 2.33 13.83
CA LYS A 50 -10.77 2.48 15.12
C LYS A 50 -9.57 3.41 15.03
N ALA A 51 -8.91 3.47 13.87
CA ALA A 51 -7.83 4.41 13.61
C ALA A 51 -8.35 5.86 13.54
N PHE A 52 -9.56 6.07 12.99
CA PHE A 52 -10.17 7.38 12.79
C PHE A 52 -11.53 7.50 13.47
N GLN A 53 -11.60 8.35 14.50
CA GLN A 53 -12.85 8.64 15.20
C GLN A 53 -13.84 9.33 14.25
N GLY A 54 -15.10 8.89 14.25
CA GLY A 54 -16.17 9.44 13.42
C GLY A 54 -16.58 8.57 12.23
N ILE A 55 -15.78 7.57 11.85
CA ILE A 55 -16.11 6.69 10.71
C ILE A 55 -16.87 5.44 11.17
N ASN A 56 -18.17 5.57 11.40
CA ASN A 56 -18.96 4.51 12.05
C ASN A 56 -20.14 3.96 11.22
N HIS A 57 -20.16 4.16 9.89
CA HIS A 57 -21.25 3.59 9.08
C HIS A 57 -21.11 2.06 8.97
N SER A 58 -22.26 1.39 8.96
CA SER A 58 -22.31 -0.07 8.93
C SER A 58 -22.13 -0.61 7.51
N ARG A 59 -21.78 -1.90 7.38
CA ARG A 59 -21.80 -2.57 6.07
C ARG A 59 -23.18 -2.61 5.46
N TYR A 60 -24.21 -2.69 6.30
CA TYR A 60 -25.58 -2.67 5.82
C TYR A 60 -25.94 -1.32 5.19
N ASP A 61 -25.52 -0.19 5.79
CA ASP A 61 -25.72 1.14 5.20
C ASP A 61 -25.07 1.25 3.81
N TYR A 62 -23.86 0.71 3.68
CA TYR A 62 -23.15 0.64 2.40
C TYR A 62 -23.89 -0.21 1.36
N LEU A 63 -24.34 -1.42 1.74
CA LEU A 63 -25.11 -2.30 0.88
C LEU A 63 -26.41 -1.64 0.37
N ILE A 64 -27.18 -1.03 1.27
CA ILE A 64 -28.43 -0.36 0.89
C ILE A 64 -28.13 0.84 -0.01
N LEU A 65 -27.08 1.62 0.28
CA LEU A 65 -26.66 2.72 -0.60
C LEU A 65 -26.35 2.21 -2.02
N GLN A 66 -25.61 1.12 -2.17
CA GLN A 66 -25.34 0.53 -3.49
C GLN A 66 -26.63 0.16 -4.22
N CYS A 67 -27.60 -0.44 -3.52
CA CYS A 67 -28.90 -0.78 -4.10
C CYS A 67 -29.72 0.46 -4.50
N VAL A 68 -29.66 1.55 -3.72
CA VAL A 68 -30.32 2.83 -4.04
C VAL A 68 -29.68 3.47 -5.27
N ILE A 69 -28.35 3.56 -5.32
CA ILE A 69 -27.64 4.15 -6.46
C ILE A 69 -27.96 3.36 -7.74
N SER A 70 -28.01 2.01 -7.66
CA SER A 70 -28.41 1.16 -8.79
C SER A 70 -29.84 1.46 -9.27
N GLU A 71 -30.77 1.65 -8.34
CA GLU A 71 -32.16 2.00 -8.63
C GLU A 71 -32.28 3.38 -9.30
N ILE A 72 -31.55 4.37 -8.79
CA ILE A 72 -31.54 5.71 -9.37
C ILE A 72 -30.94 5.66 -10.78
N ALA A 73 -29.84 4.94 -10.98
CA ALA A 73 -29.22 4.78 -12.29
C ALA A 73 -30.20 4.12 -13.28
N ASP A 74 -30.87 3.03 -12.90
CA ASP A 74 -31.85 2.37 -13.78
C ASP A 74 -33.01 3.30 -14.16
N ASN A 75 -33.55 4.05 -13.20
CA ASN A 75 -34.66 4.98 -13.43
C ASN A 75 -34.23 6.19 -14.28
N THR A 76 -33.02 6.71 -14.07
CA THR A 76 -32.49 7.86 -14.81
C THR A 76 -32.23 7.52 -16.27
N PHE A 77 -31.70 6.32 -16.53
CA PHE A 77 -31.33 5.90 -17.88
C PHE A 77 -32.39 5.02 -18.55
N LYS A 78 -33.58 4.89 -17.97
CA LYS A 78 -34.66 4.04 -18.51
C LYS A 78 -35.01 4.42 -19.95
N GLY A 79 -35.07 3.42 -20.83
CA GLY A 79 -35.38 3.63 -22.25
C GLY A 79 -34.21 4.14 -23.10
N THR A 80 -33.05 4.41 -22.49
CA THR A 80 -31.82 4.72 -23.22
C THR A 80 -31.00 3.45 -23.47
N THR A 81 -30.01 3.54 -24.37
CA THR A 81 -29.02 2.47 -24.59
C THR A 81 -28.19 2.16 -23.33
N VAL A 82 -28.19 3.09 -22.37
CA VAL A 82 -27.45 3.04 -21.11
C VAL A 82 -28.23 2.34 -20.00
N SER A 83 -29.53 2.07 -20.21
CA SER A 83 -30.34 1.33 -19.25
C SER A 83 -29.75 -0.04 -18.91
N GLN A 84 -29.99 -0.49 -17.67
CA GLN A 84 -29.54 -1.81 -17.22
C GLN A 84 -30.27 -2.94 -17.97
N GLY A 85 -31.45 -2.65 -18.50
CA GLY A 85 -32.14 -3.48 -19.49
C GLY A 85 -32.46 -4.89 -18.98
N SER A 86 -32.36 -5.87 -19.88
CA SER A 86 -32.59 -7.28 -19.54
C SER A 86 -31.54 -8.19 -20.16
N ILE A 87 -31.24 -9.26 -19.45
CA ILE A 87 -30.19 -10.23 -19.76
C ILE A 87 -30.75 -11.65 -19.69
N ASN A 88 -30.33 -12.51 -20.61
CA ASN A 88 -30.70 -13.92 -20.59
C ASN A 88 -29.54 -14.72 -20.00
N ILE A 89 -29.79 -15.43 -18.90
CA ILE A 89 -28.81 -16.24 -18.18
C ILE A 89 -29.34 -17.66 -18.20
N ASN A 90 -28.61 -18.57 -18.85
CA ASN A 90 -29.04 -19.96 -19.09
C ASN A 90 -30.48 -20.06 -19.66
N GLY A 91 -30.81 -19.17 -20.61
CA GLY A 91 -32.12 -19.13 -21.26
C GLY A 91 -33.25 -18.46 -20.47
N LYS A 92 -33.07 -18.17 -19.17
CA LYS A 92 -34.04 -17.40 -18.37
C LYS A 92 -33.73 -15.91 -18.45
N LYS A 93 -34.77 -15.08 -18.63
CA LYS A 93 -34.67 -13.62 -18.71
C LYS A 93 -34.67 -13.00 -17.31
N TYR A 94 -33.73 -12.09 -17.06
CA TYR A 94 -33.60 -11.31 -15.83
C TYR A 94 -33.55 -9.82 -16.13
N ILE A 95 -33.95 -9.01 -15.17
CA ILE A 95 -33.80 -7.55 -15.20
C ILE A 95 -32.38 -7.20 -14.75
N GLY A 96 -31.69 -6.31 -15.48
CA GLY A 96 -30.30 -5.96 -15.18
C GLY A 96 -30.10 -5.40 -13.77
N ASN A 97 -31.02 -4.54 -13.29
CA ASN A 97 -31.02 -4.01 -11.92
C ASN A 97 -31.12 -5.10 -10.86
N ASP A 98 -31.93 -6.14 -11.12
CA ASP A 98 -32.07 -7.29 -10.22
C ASP A 98 -30.77 -8.09 -10.12
N ILE A 99 -30.06 -8.26 -11.25
CA ILE A 99 -28.75 -8.91 -11.29
C ILE A 99 -27.70 -8.08 -10.55
N ILE A 100 -27.64 -6.77 -10.76
CA ILE A 100 -26.68 -5.89 -10.06
C ILE A 100 -26.92 -5.91 -8.54
N LYS A 101 -28.17 -5.81 -8.09
CA LYS A 101 -28.51 -5.91 -6.66
C LYS A 101 -28.21 -7.30 -6.10
N SER A 102 -28.44 -8.36 -6.88
CA SER A 102 -28.03 -9.72 -6.51
C SER A 102 -26.52 -9.80 -6.32
N TRP A 103 -25.71 -9.17 -7.17
CA TRP A 103 -24.26 -9.09 -6.99
C TRP A 103 -23.84 -8.32 -5.73
N PHE A 104 -24.50 -7.21 -5.38
CA PHE A 104 -24.23 -6.51 -4.12
C PHE A 104 -24.55 -7.35 -2.89
N LEU A 105 -25.68 -8.06 -2.91
CA LEU A 105 -26.05 -8.99 -1.84
C LEU A 105 -25.04 -10.14 -1.75
N LEU A 106 -24.67 -10.76 -2.85
CA LEU A 106 -23.74 -11.90 -2.84
C LEU A 106 -22.32 -11.48 -2.44
N SER A 107 -21.84 -10.32 -2.90
CA SER A 107 -20.55 -9.78 -2.46
C SER A 107 -20.52 -9.49 -0.96
N ASN A 108 -21.50 -8.77 -0.42
CA ASN A 108 -21.49 -8.45 1.02
C ASN A 108 -21.71 -9.66 1.94
N PHE A 109 -22.29 -10.75 1.44
CA PHE A 109 -22.56 -11.97 2.21
C PHE A 109 -21.28 -12.66 2.72
N GLY A 110 -20.14 -12.44 2.06
CA GLY A 110 -18.87 -13.07 2.41
C GLY A 110 -18.01 -12.33 3.43
N HIS A 111 -18.29 -11.04 3.69
CA HIS A 111 -17.41 -10.22 4.53
C HIS A 111 -17.43 -10.63 6.00
N CYS A 112 -16.24 -10.68 6.62
CA CYS A 112 -16.04 -10.99 8.03
C CYS A 112 -16.37 -9.81 8.97
N LYS A 113 -16.38 -10.04 10.29
CA LYS A 113 -16.77 -9.05 11.31
C LYS A 113 -15.92 -7.78 11.24
N ASN A 114 -14.60 -7.93 11.17
CA ASN A 114 -13.62 -6.86 11.00
C ASN A 114 -13.09 -6.78 9.55
N THR A 115 -13.88 -7.30 8.59
CA THR A 115 -13.72 -7.10 7.15
C THR A 115 -12.34 -7.54 6.64
N ILE A 116 -11.60 -6.63 5.98
CA ILE A 116 -10.29 -6.89 5.38
C ILE A 116 -9.31 -7.47 6.39
N ALA A 117 -9.37 -7.08 7.66
CA ALA A 117 -8.42 -7.55 8.67
C ALA A 117 -8.59 -9.04 8.99
N ASP A 118 -9.84 -9.51 9.12
CA ASP A 118 -10.13 -10.93 9.30
C ASP A 118 -9.82 -11.71 8.02
N GLU A 119 -10.19 -11.15 6.86
CA GLU A 119 -9.99 -11.76 5.55
C GLU A 119 -8.49 -11.95 5.24
N LYS A 120 -7.64 -10.93 5.49
CA LYS A 120 -6.18 -11.03 5.37
C LYS A 120 -5.61 -12.07 6.33
N ALA A 121 -6.08 -12.13 7.58
CA ALA A 121 -5.62 -13.12 8.55
C ALA A 121 -5.96 -14.56 8.12
N LEU A 122 -7.19 -14.79 7.65
CA LEU A 122 -7.61 -16.09 7.10
C LEU A 122 -6.80 -16.47 5.86
N LEU A 123 -6.55 -15.52 4.96
CA LEU A 123 -5.73 -15.73 3.77
C LEU A 123 -4.27 -16.07 4.12
N LEU A 124 -3.68 -15.35 5.09
CA LEU A 124 -2.35 -15.69 5.63
C LEU A 124 -2.34 -17.12 6.20
N LYS A 125 -3.38 -17.52 6.94
CA LYS A 125 -3.53 -18.89 7.44
C LYS A 125 -3.61 -19.89 6.30
N ALA A 126 -4.30 -19.57 5.21
CA ALA A 126 -4.45 -20.45 4.04
C ALA A 126 -3.13 -20.69 3.32
N VAL A 127 -2.27 -19.67 3.27
CA VAL A 127 -0.92 -19.77 2.70
C VAL A 127 0.06 -20.49 3.63
N GLN A 128 -0.08 -20.32 4.95
CA GLN A 128 0.88 -20.85 5.94
C GLN A 128 0.55 -22.26 6.44
N ARG A 129 -0.73 -22.61 6.61
CA ARG A 129 -1.16 -23.89 7.21
C ARG A 129 -1.63 -24.88 6.15
N LYS A 130 -0.94 -26.02 6.07
CA LYS A 130 -1.35 -27.15 5.22
C LYS A 130 -2.81 -27.55 5.50
N GLY A 131 -3.56 -27.82 4.44
CA GLY A 131 -4.95 -28.27 4.50
C GLY A 131 -6.00 -27.16 4.62
N PHE A 132 -5.66 -25.97 5.12
CA PHE A 132 -6.67 -24.90 5.28
C PHE A 132 -7.15 -24.34 3.93
N LYS A 133 -6.23 -24.15 2.97
CA LYS A 133 -6.58 -23.80 1.58
C LYS A 133 -7.57 -24.82 1.00
N SER A 134 -7.23 -26.11 1.05
CA SER A 134 -8.09 -27.18 0.52
C SER A 134 -9.46 -27.20 1.20
N TYR A 135 -9.52 -26.92 2.50
CA TYR A 135 -10.78 -26.82 3.24
C TYR A 135 -11.68 -25.67 2.76
N LEU A 136 -11.10 -24.51 2.43
CA LEU A 136 -11.83 -23.36 1.88
C LEU A 136 -12.34 -23.63 0.47
N VAL A 137 -11.57 -24.34 -0.34
CA VAL A 137 -11.82 -24.51 -1.78
C VAL A 137 -12.71 -25.73 -2.07
N ASN A 138 -12.52 -26.86 -1.37
CA ASN A 138 -13.20 -28.12 -1.66
C ASN A 138 -14.72 -28.09 -1.41
N CYS A 139 -15.24 -27.09 -0.70
CA CYS A 139 -16.69 -26.91 -0.57
C CYS A 139 -17.34 -26.28 -1.81
N ILE A 140 -16.55 -25.72 -2.73
CA ILE A 140 -17.01 -25.10 -3.97
C ILE A 140 -17.14 -26.20 -5.03
N LYS A 141 -18.38 -26.49 -5.44
CA LYS A 141 -18.69 -27.59 -6.37
C LYS A 141 -18.45 -27.23 -7.84
N ASP A 142 -18.60 -25.96 -8.21
CA ASP A 142 -18.34 -25.47 -9.57
C ASP A 142 -16.83 -25.38 -9.84
N GLU A 143 -16.37 -26.10 -10.86
CA GLU A 143 -14.93 -26.22 -11.19
C GLU A 143 -14.28 -24.88 -11.55
N GLN A 144 -14.94 -24.04 -12.34
CA GLN A 144 -14.38 -22.74 -12.74
C GLN A 144 -14.24 -21.80 -11.54
N LEU A 145 -15.22 -21.79 -10.63
CA LEU A 145 -15.12 -21.01 -9.40
C LEU A 145 -14.10 -21.58 -8.41
N ARG A 146 -13.91 -22.90 -8.41
CA ARG A 146 -12.87 -23.55 -7.62
C ARG A 146 -11.48 -23.11 -8.08
N ASP A 147 -11.22 -23.17 -9.38
CA ASP A 147 -9.95 -22.74 -9.99
C ASP A 147 -9.70 -21.24 -9.75
N TRP A 148 -10.75 -20.41 -9.92
CA TRP A 148 -10.70 -19.00 -9.58
C TRP A 148 -10.35 -18.76 -8.11
N SER A 149 -10.98 -19.49 -7.19
CA SER A 149 -10.71 -19.38 -5.74
C SER A 149 -9.30 -19.81 -5.38
N GLU A 150 -8.77 -20.85 -6.03
CA GLU A 150 -7.39 -21.26 -5.85
C GLU A 150 -6.42 -20.19 -6.32
N LYS A 151 -6.69 -19.56 -7.46
CA LYS A 151 -5.91 -18.44 -7.98
C LYS A 151 -5.94 -17.26 -7.02
N THR A 152 -7.11 -16.83 -6.55
CA THR A 152 -7.26 -15.75 -5.55
C THR A 152 -6.42 -16.01 -4.29
N ILE A 153 -6.40 -17.25 -3.78
CA ILE A 153 -5.57 -17.60 -2.62
C ILE A 153 -4.07 -17.60 -2.97
N ASN A 154 -3.72 -18.16 -4.14
CA ASN A 154 -2.33 -18.27 -4.58
C ASN A 154 -1.69 -16.91 -4.85
N ASP A 155 -2.45 -15.97 -5.41
CA ASP A 155 -2.03 -14.61 -5.76
C ASP A 155 -2.11 -13.64 -4.56
N PHE A 156 -2.55 -14.15 -3.40
CA PHE A 156 -2.76 -13.37 -2.18
C PHE A 156 -3.74 -12.19 -2.37
N ASP A 157 -4.78 -12.40 -3.18
CA ASP A 157 -5.79 -11.39 -3.48
C ASP A 157 -6.83 -11.29 -2.34
N TYR A 158 -6.46 -10.55 -1.31
CA TYR A 158 -7.32 -10.32 -0.15
C TYR A 158 -8.56 -9.48 -0.48
N VAL A 159 -8.54 -8.69 -1.56
CA VAL A 159 -9.68 -7.85 -1.99
C VAL A 159 -10.85 -8.74 -2.43
N ASN A 160 -10.55 -9.80 -3.17
CA ASN A 160 -11.56 -10.74 -3.67
C ASN A 160 -11.77 -11.96 -2.75
N PHE A 161 -10.96 -12.15 -1.71
CA PHE A 161 -11.05 -13.30 -0.80
C PHE A 161 -12.44 -13.51 -0.17
N HIS A 162 -13.12 -12.41 0.18
CA HIS A 162 -14.47 -12.47 0.74
C HIS A 162 -15.49 -13.18 -0.18
N HIS A 163 -15.30 -13.19 -1.50
CA HIS A 163 -16.16 -13.92 -2.43
C HIS A 163 -16.06 -15.45 -2.23
N ILE A 164 -14.88 -15.97 -1.87
CA ILE A 164 -14.70 -17.39 -1.52
C ILE A 164 -15.55 -17.74 -0.30
N LEU A 165 -15.55 -16.87 0.70
CA LEU A 165 -16.38 -17.04 1.90
C LEU A 165 -17.87 -16.98 1.55
N SER A 166 -18.27 -16.07 0.66
CA SER A 166 -19.66 -16.00 0.17
C SER A 166 -20.08 -17.30 -0.52
N LEU A 167 -19.26 -17.83 -1.44
CA LEU A 167 -19.52 -19.10 -2.12
C LEU A 167 -19.68 -20.26 -1.14
N ARG A 168 -18.77 -20.37 -0.17
CA ARG A 168 -18.85 -21.39 0.89
C ARG A 168 -20.17 -21.28 1.67
N ARG A 169 -20.58 -20.07 2.04
CA ARG A 169 -21.83 -19.84 2.77
C ARG A 169 -23.05 -20.19 1.92
N ILE A 170 -23.06 -19.86 0.62
CA ILE A 170 -24.13 -20.25 -0.31
C ILE A 170 -24.29 -21.78 -0.33
N TYR A 171 -23.19 -22.53 -0.44
CA TYR A 171 -23.24 -24.00 -0.40
C TYR A 171 -23.70 -24.55 0.97
N LYS A 172 -23.34 -23.87 2.07
CA LYS A 172 -23.72 -24.27 3.44
C LYS A 172 -25.20 -24.00 3.75
N CYS A 173 -25.74 -22.86 3.32
CA CYS A 173 -27.10 -22.42 3.67
C CYS A 173 -28.17 -23.01 2.73
N LEU A 174 -27.79 -23.42 1.51
CA LEU A 174 -28.73 -23.96 0.51
C LEU A 174 -28.48 -25.44 0.13
N PRO A 175 -28.22 -26.38 1.06
CA PRO A 175 -27.81 -27.74 0.71
C PRO A 175 -28.89 -28.54 -0.01
N ARG A 176 -30.17 -28.20 0.21
CA ARG A 176 -31.34 -28.92 -0.34
C ARG A 176 -32.06 -28.16 -1.47
N LEU A 177 -31.68 -26.90 -1.73
CA LEU A 177 -32.28 -26.06 -2.76
C LEU A 177 -31.37 -25.98 -3.98
N VAL A 178 -31.10 -27.15 -4.59
CA VAL A 178 -30.08 -27.33 -5.64
C VAL A 178 -30.33 -26.42 -6.84
N ASP A 179 -31.57 -26.32 -7.32
CA ASP A 179 -31.89 -25.48 -8.49
C ASP A 179 -31.64 -24.00 -8.21
N PHE A 180 -32.04 -23.53 -7.03
CA PHE A 180 -31.80 -22.14 -6.63
C PHE A 180 -30.32 -21.86 -6.37
N GLN A 181 -29.60 -22.81 -5.77
CA GLN A 181 -28.15 -22.74 -5.61
C GLN A 181 -27.46 -22.62 -6.97
N ASN A 182 -27.83 -23.45 -7.95
CA ASN A 182 -27.28 -23.40 -9.31
C ASN A 182 -27.61 -22.08 -10.03
N GLU A 183 -28.82 -21.55 -9.83
CA GLU A 183 -29.24 -20.24 -10.34
C GLU A 183 -28.36 -19.12 -9.77
N ILE A 184 -28.20 -19.05 -8.45
CA ILE A 184 -27.34 -18.05 -7.77
C ILE A 184 -25.89 -18.18 -8.24
N ILE A 185 -25.35 -19.40 -8.27
CA ILE A 185 -23.96 -19.65 -8.69
C ILE A 185 -23.76 -19.19 -10.14
N SER A 186 -24.69 -19.48 -11.04
CA SER A 186 -24.62 -19.03 -12.45
C SER A 186 -24.56 -17.50 -12.54
N VAL A 187 -25.39 -16.80 -11.77
CA VAL A 187 -25.39 -15.34 -11.72
C VAL A 187 -24.09 -14.80 -11.10
N TYR A 188 -23.57 -15.46 -10.07
CA TYR A 188 -22.36 -15.01 -9.40
C TYR A 188 -21.10 -15.22 -10.27
N LYS A 189 -21.06 -16.30 -11.06
CA LYS A 189 -20.03 -16.55 -12.09
C LYS A 189 -19.91 -15.39 -13.06
N LEU A 190 -21.04 -14.80 -13.46
CA LEU A 190 -21.03 -13.63 -14.35
C LEU A 190 -20.32 -12.44 -13.74
N LEU A 191 -20.24 -12.31 -12.42
CA LEU A 191 -19.46 -11.25 -11.76
C LEU A 191 -17.97 -11.63 -11.68
N LEU A 192 -17.68 -12.83 -11.16
CA LEU A 192 -16.33 -13.22 -10.72
C LEU A 192 -15.41 -13.67 -11.86
N LEU A 193 -15.97 -14.29 -12.90
CA LEU A 193 -15.18 -14.90 -13.97
C LEU A 193 -14.99 -13.97 -15.16
N ASP A 194 -13.93 -14.23 -15.93
CA ASP A 194 -13.64 -13.52 -17.17
C ASP A 194 -14.71 -13.80 -18.22
N ILE A 195 -14.91 -12.82 -19.09
CA ILE A 195 -15.95 -12.86 -20.13
C ILE A 195 -15.86 -14.07 -21.05
N ASN A 196 -14.64 -14.58 -21.28
CA ASN A 196 -14.38 -15.76 -22.10
C ASN A 196 -14.93 -17.04 -21.47
N GLN A 197 -14.96 -17.11 -20.13
CA GLN A 197 -15.46 -18.26 -19.38
C GLN A 197 -16.98 -18.25 -19.24
N THR A 198 -17.61 -17.09 -19.41
CA THR A 198 -19.05 -16.90 -19.22
C THR A 198 -19.86 -16.78 -20.52
N ARG A 199 -19.22 -16.88 -21.69
CA ARG A 199 -19.89 -16.70 -23.01
C ARG A 199 -21.04 -17.68 -23.24
N MET A 200 -20.97 -18.87 -22.67
CA MET A 200 -22.02 -19.89 -22.79
C MET A 200 -23.20 -19.65 -21.84
N ILE A 201 -23.02 -18.81 -20.80
CA ILE A 201 -24.03 -18.54 -19.78
C ILE A 201 -24.93 -17.39 -20.23
N SER A 202 -24.35 -16.33 -20.81
CA SER A 202 -25.04 -15.11 -21.19
C SER A 202 -24.30 -14.32 -22.27
N ASP A 203 -24.99 -13.39 -22.93
CA ASP A 203 -24.42 -12.44 -23.88
C ASP A 203 -23.25 -11.64 -23.24
N PRO A 204 -22.01 -11.81 -23.76
CA PRO A 204 -20.82 -11.13 -23.27
C PRO A 204 -20.96 -9.61 -23.13
N LYS A 205 -21.53 -8.95 -24.14
CA LYS A 205 -21.58 -7.47 -24.16
C LYS A 205 -22.46 -6.92 -23.05
N LYS A 206 -23.59 -7.58 -22.79
CA LYS A 206 -24.49 -7.21 -21.70
C LYS A 206 -23.89 -7.48 -20.33
N VAL A 207 -23.18 -8.61 -20.17
CA VAL A 207 -22.48 -8.92 -18.91
C VAL A 207 -21.45 -7.83 -18.60
N GLU A 208 -20.64 -7.45 -19.58
CA GLU A 208 -19.64 -6.39 -19.41
C GLU A 208 -20.27 -5.04 -19.06
N GLN A 209 -21.35 -4.67 -19.75
CA GLN A 209 -22.11 -3.46 -19.43
C GLN A 209 -22.59 -3.46 -17.97
N LEU A 210 -23.20 -4.56 -17.50
CA LEU A 210 -23.65 -4.66 -16.11
C LEU A 210 -22.47 -4.63 -15.12
N LYS A 211 -21.32 -5.24 -15.45
CA LYS A 211 -20.11 -5.17 -14.62
C LYS A 211 -19.60 -3.74 -14.48
N ILE A 212 -19.56 -2.97 -15.57
CA ILE A 212 -19.16 -1.57 -15.56
C ILE A 212 -20.10 -0.76 -14.66
N ILE A 213 -21.42 -0.94 -14.81
CA ILE A 213 -22.41 -0.25 -13.98
C ILE A 213 -22.22 -0.61 -12.51
N HIS A 214 -22.13 -1.91 -12.19
CA HIS A 214 -21.88 -2.40 -10.84
C HIS A 214 -20.60 -1.79 -10.22
N ARG A 215 -19.49 -1.71 -10.98
CA ARG A 215 -18.24 -1.10 -10.53
C ARG A 215 -18.39 0.40 -10.27
N ASN A 216 -19.04 1.13 -11.17
CA ASN A 216 -19.26 2.57 -11.01
C ASN A 216 -20.14 2.88 -9.79
N VAL A 217 -21.20 2.09 -9.58
CA VAL A 217 -22.06 2.19 -8.40
C VAL A 217 -21.27 1.90 -7.12
N ARG A 218 -20.44 0.84 -7.11
CA ARG A 218 -19.58 0.48 -5.97
C ARG A 218 -18.61 1.63 -5.63
N ASN A 219 -17.94 2.18 -6.64
CA ASN A 219 -17.00 3.28 -6.49
C ASN A 219 -17.68 4.55 -5.97
N LEU A 220 -18.84 4.91 -6.53
CA LEU A 220 -19.60 6.06 -6.06
C LEU A 220 -20.09 5.89 -4.61
N GLY A 221 -20.51 4.68 -4.23
CA GLY A 221 -20.90 4.37 -2.85
C GLY A 221 -19.73 4.53 -1.86
N VAL A 222 -18.54 4.05 -2.24
CA VAL A 222 -17.30 4.22 -1.46
C VAL A 222 -16.96 5.70 -1.31
N ILE A 223 -16.94 6.45 -2.42
CA ILE A 223 -16.65 7.88 -2.40
C ILE A 223 -17.66 8.60 -1.50
N ALA A 224 -18.95 8.41 -1.73
CA ALA A 224 -19.99 9.13 -1.00
C ALA A 224 -19.94 8.88 0.52
N LEU A 225 -19.79 7.63 0.95
CA LEU A 225 -19.77 7.30 2.38
C LEU A 225 -18.42 7.57 3.03
N ASP A 226 -17.32 7.12 2.43
CA ASP A 226 -16.03 7.16 3.12
C ASP A 226 -15.44 8.56 3.10
N THR A 227 -15.60 9.36 2.04
CA THR A 227 -15.06 10.73 2.05
C THR A 227 -15.79 11.59 3.08
N ARG A 228 -17.12 11.46 3.18
CA ARG A 228 -17.92 12.23 4.15
C ARG A 228 -17.61 11.86 5.60
N ASN A 229 -17.31 10.59 5.85
CA ASN A 229 -16.99 10.13 7.20
C ASN A 229 -15.51 10.31 7.55
N SER A 230 -14.62 10.40 6.57
CA SER A 230 -13.20 10.68 6.80
C SER A 230 -12.92 12.18 6.90
N SER A 231 -11.70 12.54 7.29
CA SER A 231 -11.24 13.94 7.34
C SER A 231 -10.95 14.55 5.96
N LEU A 232 -11.47 13.94 4.88
CA LEU A 232 -11.26 14.43 3.53
C LEU A 232 -12.29 15.51 3.19
N PRO A 233 -11.86 16.69 2.69
CA PRO A 233 -12.77 17.76 2.30
C PRO A 233 -13.38 17.50 0.91
N VAL A 234 -13.87 16.28 0.65
CA VAL A 234 -14.47 15.89 -0.64
C VAL A 234 -15.90 15.45 -0.41
N SER A 235 -16.85 16.15 -1.03
CA SER A 235 -18.26 15.77 -1.10
C SER A 235 -18.67 15.55 -2.54
N ILE A 236 -19.38 14.47 -2.82
CA ILE A 236 -19.94 14.19 -4.15
C ILE A 236 -21.46 14.26 -4.10
N ASP A 237 -22.05 14.94 -5.08
CA ASP A 237 -23.49 14.85 -5.34
C ASP A 237 -23.75 13.56 -6.12
N ILE A 238 -24.48 12.62 -5.49
CA ILE A 238 -24.75 11.30 -6.06
C ILE A 238 -25.57 11.40 -7.35
N LEU A 239 -26.56 12.30 -7.42
CA LEU A 239 -27.42 12.43 -8.59
C LEU A 239 -26.65 13.00 -9.78
N SER A 240 -25.87 14.06 -9.54
CA SER A 240 -25.01 14.64 -10.57
C SER A 240 -23.97 13.64 -11.06
N ALA A 241 -23.34 12.89 -10.16
CA ALA A 241 -22.39 11.85 -10.54
C ALA A 241 -23.03 10.73 -11.37
N ILE A 242 -24.25 10.30 -11.04
CA ILE A 242 -25.00 9.31 -11.84
C ILE A 242 -25.30 9.87 -13.23
N LEU A 243 -25.78 11.12 -13.34
CA LEU A 243 -26.07 11.75 -14.63
C LEU A 243 -24.82 11.87 -15.52
N SER A 244 -23.64 12.01 -14.92
CA SER A 244 -22.35 12.03 -15.61
C SER A 244 -21.81 10.66 -16.00
N PHE A 245 -22.50 9.55 -15.69
CA PHE A 245 -22.07 8.23 -16.13
C PHE A 245 -22.22 8.06 -17.64
N ASP A 246 -21.14 8.28 -18.40
CA ASP A 246 -21.03 7.73 -19.76
C ASP A 246 -20.60 6.26 -19.65
N PHE A 247 -21.58 5.35 -19.69
CA PHE A 247 -21.32 3.91 -19.61
C PHE A 247 -20.85 3.30 -20.93
N TYR A 248 -20.73 4.11 -22.00
CA TYR A 248 -20.10 3.69 -23.25
C TYR A 248 -18.81 4.48 -23.48
N ASP A 249 -17.69 3.79 -23.43
CA ASP A 249 -16.42 4.33 -23.90
C ASP A 249 -16.57 4.88 -25.34
N GLY A 250 -16.53 6.21 -25.49
CA GLY A 250 -16.30 6.89 -26.77
C GLY A 250 -17.52 7.44 -27.52
N ARG A 251 -18.69 7.66 -26.91
CA ARG A 251 -19.83 8.32 -27.61
C ARG A 251 -19.94 9.83 -27.39
N TYR A 252 -19.50 10.36 -26.25
CA TYR A 252 -19.39 11.80 -26.02
C TYR A 252 -18.01 12.13 -25.46
N GLN A 253 -17.35 13.15 -26.01
CA GLN A 253 -15.96 13.54 -25.70
C GLN A 253 -15.76 14.15 -24.29
N GLN A 254 -16.50 13.72 -23.26
CA GLN A 254 -16.41 14.32 -21.93
C GLN A 254 -16.17 13.24 -20.88
N SER A 255 -14.89 13.00 -20.56
CA SER A 255 -14.30 12.25 -19.43
C SER A 255 -15.02 10.96 -18.98
N LYS A 256 -14.31 9.83 -19.01
CA LYS A 256 -14.81 8.57 -18.44
C LYS A 256 -15.12 8.79 -16.95
N ALA A 257 -16.14 8.12 -16.39
CA ALA A 257 -16.42 8.21 -14.94
C ALA A 257 -15.18 7.85 -14.07
N SER A 258 -14.31 6.98 -14.59
CA SER A 258 -13.01 6.68 -13.98
C SER A 258 -12.08 7.88 -13.85
N ASP A 259 -12.16 8.85 -14.76
CA ASP A 259 -11.30 10.04 -14.76
C ASP A 259 -11.65 10.97 -13.59
N ILE A 260 -12.91 10.94 -13.14
CA ILE A 260 -13.38 11.66 -11.94
C ILE A 260 -13.14 10.81 -10.68
N PHE A 261 -13.46 9.52 -10.73
CA PHE A 261 -13.43 8.65 -9.55
C PHE A 261 -12.02 8.24 -9.13
N ASN A 262 -11.14 7.89 -10.07
CA ASN A 262 -9.83 7.35 -9.73
C ASN A 262 -8.96 8.33 -8.94
N PRO A 263 -8.92 9.65 -9.23
CA PRO A 263 -8.19 10.59 -8.39
C PRO A 263 -8.73 10.67 -6.95
N ILE A 264 -10.05 10.69 -6.78
CA ILE A 264 -10.70 10.75 -5.46
C ILE A 264 -10.45 9.46 -4.68
N LEU A 265 -10.63 8.31 -5.34
CA LEU A 265 -10.35 7.00 -4.74
C LEU A 265 -8.87 6.85 -4.40
N SER A 266 -7.96 7.31 -5.25
CA SER A 266 -6.53 7.32 -4.96
C SER A 266 -6.20 8.13 -3.71
N LEU A 267 -6.79 9.33 -3.58
CA LEU A 267 -6.65 10.17 -2.39
C LEU A 267 -7.22 9.48 -1.14
N LEU A 268 -8.39 8.85 -1.26
CA LEU A 268 -9.01 8.07 -0.20
C LEU A 268 -8.14 6.88 0.22
N TYR A 269 -7.59 6.14 -0.73
CA TYR A 269 -6.66 5.05 -0.44
C TYR A 269 -5.44 5.56 0.31
N LYS A 270 -4.82 6.64 -0.15
CA LYS A 270 -3.63 7.21 0.50
C LYS A 270 -3.91 7.71 1.92
N SER A 271 -5.01 8.43 2.12
CA SER A 271 -5.31 9.14 3.37
C SER A 271 -6.02 8.30 4.42
N LEU A 272 -6.69 7.20 4.02
CA LEU A 272 -7.55 6.42 4.90
C LEU A 272 -7.13 4.95 4.96
N TYR A 273 -7.18 4.26 3.82
CA TYR A 273 -6.96 2.80 3.76
C TYR A 273 -5.50 2.43 3.98
N LEU A 274 -4.61 3.18 3.35
CA LEU A 274 -3.17 3.01 3.43
C LEU A 274 -2.56 3.92 4.48
N ASP A 275 -3.30 4.66 5.30
CA ASP A 275 -2.71 5.48 6.35
C ASP A 275 -1.84 4.61 7.31
N PRO A 276 -0.65 5.07 7.75
CA PRO A 276 0.21 4.29 8.65
C PRO A 276 -0.51 3.81 9.90
N LYS A 277 -1.43 4.60 10.46
CA LYS A 277 -2.21 4.21 11.64
C LYS A 277 -3.16 3.07 11.29
N SER A 278 -3.90 3.17 10.18
CA SER A 278 -4.77 2.09 9.69
C SER A 278 -4.00 0.80 9.49
N GLN A 279 -2.86 0.86 8.80
CA GLN A 279 -2.02 -0.30 8.50
C GLN A 279 -1.43 -0.91 9.78
N THR A 280 -1.03 -0.08 10.75
CA THR A 280 -0.56 -0.54 12.07
C THR A 280 -1.64 -1.34 12.81
N TYR A 281 -2.87 -0.83 12.86
CA TYR A 281 -4.00 -1.52 13.50
C TYR A 281 -4.32 -2.84 12.80
N GLN A 282 -4.41 -2.82 11.46
CA GLN A 282 -4.65 -4.03 10.66
C GLN A 282 -3.58 -5.09 10.91
N ARG A 283 -2.30 -4.73 10.80
CA ARG A 283 -1.21 -5.68 10.96
C ARG A 283 -1.11 -6.24 12.38
N SER A 284 -1.33 -5.40 13.40
CA SER A 284 -1.36 -5.84 14.79
C SER A 284 -2.49 -6.87 15.04
N TYR A 285 -3.65 -6.62 14.44
CA TYR A 285 -4.78 -7.52 14.50
C TYR A 285 -4.51 -8.84 13.79
N GLU A 286 -3.93 -8.81 12.59
CA GLU A 286 -3.57 -10.03 11.83
C GLU A 286 -2.68 -10.97 12.65
N ILE A 287 -1.64 -10.43 13.31
CA ILE A 287 -0.72 -11.20 14.15
C ILE A 287 -1.46 -11.83 15.31
N SER A 288 -2.29 -11.03 16.00
CA SER A 288 -3.07 -11.49 17.14
C SER A 288 -4.10 -12.55 16.73
N GLY A 289 -4.77 -12.35 15.59
CA GLY A 289 -5.74 -13.26 15.02
C GLY A 289 -5.10 -14.60 14.63
N LEU A 290 -3.93 -14.58 13.97
CA LEU A 290 -3.22 -15.81 13.63
C LEU A 290 -2.86 -16.66 14.84
N ASN A 291 -2.52 -16.02 15.97
CA ASN A 291 -2.25 -16.68 17.25
C ASN A 291 -3.52 -17.27 17.88
N ASN A 292 -4.66 -16.60 17.72
CA ASN A 292 -5.96 -17.04 18.25
C ASN A 292 -6.65 -18.13 17.41
N MET A 293 -6.20 -18.36 16.17
CA MET A 293 -6.74 -19.40 15.28
C MET A 293 -6.32 -20.83 15.70
N THR A 294 -6.84 -21.25 16.85
CA THR A 294 -6.79 -22.60 17.40
C THR A 294 -8.14 -23.29 17.21
N GLY A 295 -8.15 -24.61 17.01
CA GLY A 295 -9.39 -25.37 16.80
C GLY A 295 -9.60 -25.86 15.36
N SER A 296 -10.84 -26.25 15.03
CA SER A 296 -11.19 -26.76 13.72
C SER A 296 -11.24 -25.64 12.68
N PHE A 297 -11.09 -25.99 11.41
CA PHE A 297 -11.18 -25.01 10.32
C PHE A 297 -12.57 -24.37 10.19
N SER A 298 -13.63 -25.07 10.61
CA SER A 298 -14.99 -24.51 10.61
C SER A 298 -15.11 -23.42 11.66
N ASP A 299 -14.67 -23.71 12.89
CA ASP A 299 -14.78 -22.79 14.04
C ASP A 299 -14.01 -21.50 13.77
N ILE A 300 -12.83 -21.60 13.13
CA ILE A 300 -12.02 -20.43 12.75
C ILE A 300 -12.78 -19.50 11.79
N ILE A 301 -13.46 -20.06 10.78
CA ILE A 301 -14.21 -19.27 9.81
C ILE A 301 -15.44 -18.64 10.49
N GLU A 302 -16.16 -19.41 11.31
CA GLU A 302 -17.34 -18.92 12.03
C GLU A 302 -16.98 -17.81 13.02
N LEU A 303 -15.88 -17.97 13.75
CA LEU A 303 -15.32 -16.95 14.63
C LEU A 303 -15.02 -15.67 13.85
N ALA A 304 -14.31 -15.76 12.72
CA ALA A 304 -14.00 -14.61 11.87
C ALA A 304 -15.25 -13.92 11.30
N THR A 305 -16.27 -14.68 10.89
CA THR A 305 -17.49 -14.13 10.31
C THR A 305 -18.35 -13.39 11.34
N ASN A 306 -18.44 -13.90 12.57
CA ASN A 306 -19.41 -13.44 13.56
C ASN A 306 -18.81 -12.54 14.64
N GLU A 307 -17.66 -12.92 15.20
CA GLU A 307 -17.09 -12.30 16.40
C GLU A 307 -15.81 -11.52 16.10
N GLY A 308 -15.08 -11.92 15.07
CA GLY A 308 -13.72 -11.46 14.77
C GLY A 308 -12.66 -12.33 15.44
N LEU A 309 -11.49 -12.39 14.81
CA LEU A 309 -10.36 -13.24 15.23
C LEU A 309 -9.54 -12.70 16.40
N ALA A 310 -9.61 -11.40 16.70
CA ALA A 310 -8.83 -10.77 17.76
C ALA A 310 -9.52 -9.53 18.33
N ASN A 311 -8.93 -8.93 19.36
CA ASN A 311 -9.41 -7.67 19.92
C ASN A 311 -9.11 -6.51 18.92
N PRO A 312 -10.14 -5.84 18.37
CA PRO A 312 -9.94 -4.77 17.39
C PRO A 312 -9.32 -3.50 17.98
N ASN A 313 -9.31 -3.35 19.32
CA ASN A 313 -8.81 -2.16 20.00
C ASN A 313 -7.35 -2.30 20.49
N SER A 314 -6.75 -3.48 20.37
CA SER A 314 -5.37 -3.70 20.81
C SER A 314 -4.37 -3.48 19.67
N THR A 315 -3.44 -2.56 19.86
CA THR A 315 -2.25 -2.43 19.00
C THR A 315 -0.98 -2.79 19.77
N ILE A 316 -0.25 -3.79 19.29
CA ILE A 316 1.07 -4.19 19.84
C ILE A 316 2.24 -3.64 19.02
N LEU A 317 1.93 -2.98 17.89
CA LEU A 317 2.91 -2.53 16.92
C LEU A 317 3.11 -1.02 17.01
N HIS A 318 4.35 -0.61 16.78
CA HIS A 318 4.72 0.78 16.58
C HIS A 318 5.30 0.92 15.17
N HIS A 319 4.69 1.76 14.33
CA HIS A 319 5.19 2.06 13.00
C HIS A 319 6.59 2.65 13.08
N PHE A 320 7.51 2.16 12.24
CA PHE A 320 8.90 2.62 12.21
C PHE A 320 9.24 3.31 10.90
N LEU A 321 8.90 2.66 9.79
CA LEU A 321 9.28 3.09 8.46
C LEU A 321 8.20 2.70 7.47
N ARG A 322 7.91 3.60 6.53
CA ARG A 322 7.15 3.33 5.32
C ARG A 322 8.06 3.50 4.12
N ILE A 323 7.89 2.62 3.14
CA ILE A 323 8.51 2.72 1.82
C ILE A 323 7.41 2.62 0.76
N GLU A 324 7.42 3.53 -0.20
CA GLU A 324 6.50 3.55 -1.33
C GLU A 324 7.29 3.29 -2.63
N LEU A 325 6.86 2.30 -3.41
CA LEU A 325 7.48 1.93 -4.68
C LEU A 325 6.42 1.68 -5.75
N HIS A 326 6.62 2.20 -6.96
CA HIS A 326 5.75 1.89 -8.09
C HIS A 326 5.96 0.44 -8.57
N ILE A 327 4.89 -0.29 -8.93
CA ILE A 327 4.99 -1.74 -9.28
C ILE A 327 5.92 -2.03 -10.46
N ASN A 328 6.01 -1.13 -11.44
CA ASN A 328 6.92 -1.28 -12.58
C ASN A 328 8.39 -1.30 -12.17
N ASN A 329 8.70 -0.85 -10.94
CA ASN A 329 10.06 -0.76 -10.42
C ASN A 329 10.37 -1.91 -9.46
N LEU A 330 9.62 -3.02 -9.51
CA LEU A 330 9.78 -4.13 -8.56
C LEU A 330 10.35 -5.36 -9.25
N GLU A 331 11.12 -6.15 -8.50
CA GLU A 331 11.67 -7.44 -8.98
C GLU A 331 10.55 -8.44 -9.25
N ASP A 332 9.55 -8.49 -8.35
CA ASP A 332 8.42 -9.41 -8.40
C ASP A 332 7.11 -8.66 -8.69
N GLU A 333 6.56 -8.88 -9.88
CA GLU A 333 5.18 -8.50 -10.20
C GLU A 333 4.19 -9.25 -9.29
N ASP A 334 4.51 -10.50 -8.93
CA ASP A 334 3.71 -11.34 -8.03
C ASP A 334 3.74 -10.82 -6.58
N THR A 335 2.55 -10.45 -6.09
CA THR A 335 2.29 -10.01 -4.72
C THR A 335 2.80 -11.00 -3.66
N LYS A 336 2.75 -12.31 -3.93
CA LYS A 336 3.15 -13.34 -2.98
C LYS A 336 4.65 -13.37 -2.74
N ASP A 337 5.44 -13.26 -3.80
CA ASP A 337 6.90 -13.29 -3.67
C ASP A 337 7.43 -11.98 -3.08
N ALA A 338 6.81 -10.87 -3.42
CA ALA A 338 7.05 -9.60 -2.75
C ALA A 338 6.74 -9.65 -1.25
N LEU A 339 5.59 -10.22 -0.85
CA LEU A 339 5.23 -10.41 0.56
C LEU A 339 6.27 -11.28 1.28
N ARG A 340 6.69 -12.40 0.66
CA ARG A 340 7.74 -13.27 1.23
C ARG A 340 9.06 -12.54 1.41
N SER A 341 9.44 -11.72 0.42
CA SER A 341 10.65 -10.91 0.47
C SER A 341 10.61 -9.93 1.64
N ILE A 342 9.50 -9.21 1.83
CA ILE A 342 9.34 -8.25 2.92
C ILE A 342 9.34 -8.93 4.30
N LEU A 343 8.69 -10.09 4.42
CA LEU A 343 8.69 -10.87 5.67
C LEU A 343 10.09 -11.36 6.08
N THR A 344 11.09 -11.32 5.19
CA THR A 344 12.49 -11.59 5.56
C THR A 344 13.07 -10.56 6.52
N VAL A 345 12.39 -9.43 6.74
CA VAL A 345 12.80 -8.43 7.74
C VAL A 345 12.96 -9.02 9.15
N LYS A 346 12.21 -10.10 9.45
CA LYS A 346 12.24 -10.81 10.74
C LYS A 346 13.45 -11.72 10.93
N ARG A 347 14.29 -11.91 9.90
CA ARG A 347 15.44 -12.84 9.97
C ARG A 347 16.46 -12.40 11.03
N GLY A 348 16.55 -13.17 12.11
CA GLY A 348 17.41 -12.89 13.25
C GLY A 348 16.85 -11.85 14.23
N VAL A 349 15.65 -11.32 14.00
CA VAL A 349 15.00 -10.32 14.85
C VAL A 349 13.50 -10.62 14.94
N ASN A 350 13.05 -11.31 16.00
CA ASN A 350 11.63 -11.65 16.18
C ASN A 350 10.80 -10.49 16.77
N SER A 351 11.43 -9.38 17.14
CA SER A 351 10.79 -8.22 17.76
C SER A 351 10.34 -7.15 16.76
N VAL A 352 10.27 -7.50 15.47
CA VAL A 352 9.86 -6.61 14.38
C VAL A 352 8.86 -7.32 13.50
N GLU A 353 8.08 -6.53 12.76
CA GLU A 353 7.08 -6.99 11.82
C GLU A 353 7.09 -6.13 10.56
N SER A 354 6.38 -6.59 9.54
CA SER A 354 6.18 -5.85 8.30
C SER A 354 4.83 -6.15 7.68
N SER A 355 4.30 -5.20 6.91
CA SER A 355 3.14 -5.40 6.05
C SER A 355 3.43 -4.87 4.65
N MET A 356 2.66 -5.36 3.70
CA MET A 356 2.68 -4.89 2.32
C MET A 356 1.25 -4.69 1.86
N ASP A 357 1.01 -3.57 1.20
CA ASP A 357 -0.27 -3.27 0.55
C ASP A 357 -0.02 -2.48 -0.74
N TYR A 358 -1.05 -2.16 -1.51
CA TYR A 358 -0.91 -1.34 -2.71
C TYR A 358 -2.13 -0.47 -2.97
N ASN A 359 -1.89 0.67 -3.60
CA ASN A 359 -2.95 1.53 -4.12
C ASN A 359 -3.29 1.06 -5.55
N PRO A 360 -4.51 0.51 -5.80
CA PRO A 360 -4.89 -0.02 -7.10
C PRO A 360 -5.07 1.07 -8.17
N PHE A 361 -5.12 2.36 -7.80
CA PHE A 361 -5.32 3.48 -8.71
C PHE A 361 -4.03 4.18 -9.11
N THR A 362 -2.96 4.05 -8.33
CA THR A 362 -1.64 4.63 -8.63
C THR A 362 -0.56 3.58 -8.87
N SER A 363 -0.89 2.30 -8.66
CA SER A 363 0.07 1.20 -8.77
C SER A 363 1.28 1.40 -7.86
N ILE A 364 1.09 2.09 -6.73
CA ILE A 364 2.10 2.27 -5.69
C ILE A 364 1.92 1.16 -4.66
N ARG A 365 2.97 0.37 -4.46
CA ARG A 365 3.11 -0.60 -3.38
C ARG A 365 3.66 0.11 -2.15
N VAL A 366 3.03 -0.14 -1.01
CA VAL A 366 3.41 0.41 0.30
C VAL A 366 3.95 -0.73 1.14
N MET A 367 5.15 -0.56 1.67
CA MET A 367 5.80 -1.49 2.59
C MET A 367 5.98 -0.80 3.92
N ASP A 368 5.33 -1.31 4.96
CA ASP A 368 5.46 -0.78 6.31
C ASP A 368 6.26 -1.73 7.18
N PHE A 369 7.12 -1.15 8.02
CA PHE A 369 7.95 -1.87 8.98
C PHE A 369 7.63 -1.40 10.38
N TYR A 370 7.55 -2.35 11.31
CA TYR A 370 7.06 -2.11 12.67
C TYR A 370 8.02 -2.65 13.72
N LEU A 371 8.06 -1.98 14.87
CA LEU A 371 8.67 -2.48 16.09
C LEU A 371 7.58 -3.11 16.97
N ILE A 372 7.93 -4.14 17.73
CA ILE A 372 7.12 -4.64 18.85
C ILE A 372 7.75 -4.08 20.13
N PRO A 373 7.26 -2.97 20.71
CA PRO A 373 8.00 -2.21 21.73
C PRO A 373 8.38 -3.03 22.96
N GLN A 374 7.54 -4.00 23.34
CA GLN A 374 7.76 -4.88 24.50
C GLN A 374 8.92 -5.88 24.29
N LEU A 375 9.23 -6.21 23.03
CA LEU A 375 10.23 -7.21 22.67
C LEU A 375 11.49 -6.58 22.04
N PHE A 376 11.36 -5.38 21.48
CA PHE A 376 12.42 -4.73 20.72
C PHE A 376 13.50 -4.17 21.65
N LYS A 377 14.75 -4.56 21.40
CA LYS A 377 15.93 -4.06 22.10
C LYS A 377 16.78 -3.25 21.12
N LEU A 378 17.48 -2.23 21.60
CA LEU A 378 18.31 -1.36 20.74
C LEU A 378 19.35 -2.15 19.92
N LYS A 379 19.89 -3.23 20.48
CA LYS A 379 20.78 -4.15 19.77
C LYS A 379 20.14 -4.83 18.55
N HIS A 380 18.82 -4.89 18.44
CA HIS A 380 18.17 -5.45 17.26
C HIS A 380 18.16 -4.48 16.06
N LEU A 381 18.41 -3.18 16.31
CA LEU A 381 18.30 -2.13 15.30
C LEU A 381 19.27 -2.29 14.11
N PRO A 382 20.58 -2.60 14.29
CA PRO A 382 21.48 -2.80 13.15
C PRO A 382 21.00 -3.93 12.23
N LYS A 383 20.66 -5.09 12.80
CA LYS A 383 20.17 -6.24 12.03
C LYS A 383 18.85 -5.93 11.32
N PHE A 384 17.93 -5.22 11.99
CA PHE A 384 16.67 -4.79 11.40
C PHE A 384 16.88 -3.88 10.17
N LEU A 385 17.72 -2.85 10.31
CA LEU A 385 18.05 -1.95 9.20
C LEU A 385 18.77 -2.68 8.05
N SER A 386 19.70 -3.59 8.37
CA SER A 386 20.37 -4.41 7.38
C SER A 386 19.40 -5.28 6.59
N ASN A 387 18.39 -5.86 7.24
CA ASN A 387 17.36 -6.63 6.55
C ASN A 387 16.50 -5.73 5.64
N ILE A 388 16.14 -4.51 6.07
CA ILE A 388 15.41 -3.54 5.23
C ILE A 388 16.26 -3.14 4.01
N SER A 389 17.55 -2.82 4.19
CA SER A 389 18.47 -2.51 3.09
C SER A 389 18.57 -3.67 2.10
N GLY A 390 18.66 -4.90 2.58
CA GLY A 390 18.68 -6.09 1.72
C GLY A 390 17.39 -6.27 0.90
N ILE A 391 16.23 -5.85 1.43
CA ILE A 391 14.96 -5.84 0.68
C ILE A 391 15.02 -4.77 -0.42
N LEU A 392 15.48 -3.56 -0.11
CA LEU A 392 15.60 -2.47 -1.09
C LEU A 392 16.64 -2.75 -2.18
N GLU A 393 17.78 -3.34 -1.83
CA GLU A 393 18.83 -3.72 -2.78
C GLU A 393 18.33 -4.72 -3.81
N LYS A 394 17.48 -5.67 -3.39
CA LYS A 394 16.80 -6.58 -4.32
C LYS A 394 15.88 -5.84 -5.27
N GLN A 395 15.12 -4.86 -4.78
CA GLN A 395 14.29 -4.02 -5.66
C GLN A 395 15.12 -3.23 -6.66
N VAL A 396 16.23 -2.62 -6.23
CA VAL A 396 17.20 -1.95 -7.12
C VAL A 396 17.68 -2.90 -8.22
N GLN A 397 18.09 -4.12 -7.86
CA GLN A 397 18.53 -5.13 -8.83
C GLN A 397 17.40 -5.55 -9.76
N GLY A 398 16.19 -5.70 -9.24
CA GLY A 398 14.97 -6.03 -9.98
C GLY A 398 14.63 -4.98 -11.03
N THR A 399 14.56 -3.70 -10.65
CA THR A 399 14.30 -2.59 -11.58
C THR A 399 15.33 -2.56 -12.70
N TYR A 400 16.62 -2.63 -12.35
CA TYR A 400 17.70 -2.63 -13.33
C TYR A 400 17.56 -3.80 -14.31
N ARG A 401 17.38 -5.03 -13.80
CA ARG A 401 17.20 -6.23 -14.64
C ARG A 401 15.97 -6.13 -15.51
N ASN A 402 14.86 -5.65 -14.99
CA ASN A 402 13.61 -5.51 -15.73
C ASN A 402 13.77 -4.49 -16.86
N HIS A 403 14.36 -3.33 -16.60
CA HIS A 403 14.59 -2.32 -17.64
C HIS A 403 15.51 -2.86 -18.75
N VAL A 404 16.62 -3.47 -18.36
CA VAL A 404 17.58 -4.09 -19.30
C VAL A 404 16.93 -5.22 -20.09
N LYS A 405 16.11 -6.08 -19.45
CA LYS A 405 15.42 -7.20 -20.11
C LYS A 405 14.40 -6.72 -21.13
N HIS A 406 13.54 -5.77 -20.76
CA HIS A 406 12.50 -5.23 -21.66
C HIS A 406 13.11 -4.58 -22.90
N ARG A 407 14.25 -3.90 -22.74
CA ARG A 407 14.95 -3.24 -23.85
C ARG A 407 15.98 -4.12 -24.54
N GLY A 408 16.38 -5.23 -23.95
CA GLY A 408 17.29 -6.20 -24.54
C GLY A 408 16.73 -6.81 -25.83
N GLU A 409 15.42 -6.91 -25.97
CA GLU A 409 14.77 -7.32 -27.23
C GLU A 409 14.99 -6.30 -28.36
N ILE A 410 15.11 -5.01 -28.03
CA ILE A 410 15.49 -3.96 -29.00
C ILE A 410 16.92 -4.20 -29.46
N VAL A 411 17.87 -4.44 -28.54
CA VAL A 411 19.26 -4.76 -28.89
C VAL A 411 19.32 -6.00 -29.78
N LYS A 412 18.57 -7.07 -29.46
CA LYS A 412 18.50 -8.28 -30.29
C LYS A 412 17.89 -8.01 -31.67
N GLY A 413 16.85 -7.17 -31.74
CA GLY A 413 16.26 -6.72 -33.00
C GLY A 413 17.25 -5.96 -33.87
N VAL A 414 17.95 -4.99 -33.28
CA VAL A 414 18.97 -4.17 -33.93
C VAL A 414 20.15 -5.04 -34.39
N LYS A 415 20.67 -5.94 -33.53
CA LYS A 415 21.70 -6.91 -33.91
C LYS A 415 21.31 -7.70 -35.16
N ARG A 416 20.10 -8.27 -35.19
CA ARG A 416 19.60 -9.02 -36.36
C ARG A 416 19.47 -8.17 -37.62
N GLY A 417 19.06 -6.90 -37.48
CA GLY A 417 18.95 -5.97 -38.60
C GLY A 417 20.32 -5.56 -39.15
N ILE A 418 21.25 -5.22 -38.28
CA ILE A 418 22.60 -4.79 -38.62
C ILE A 418 23.41 -5.91 -39.28
N THR A 419 23.25 -7.18 -38.86
CA THR A 419 23.91 -8.31 -39.55
C THR A 419 23.50 -8.44 -41.02
N LYS A 420 22.32 -7.94 -41.39
CA LYS A 420 21.82 -7.95 -42.78
C LYS A 420 22.15 -6.66 -43.54
N ALA A 421 22.67 -5.64 -42.85
CA ALA A 421 23.01 -4.36 -43.45
C ALA A 421 24.45 -4.39 -44.01
N ILE A 422 24.67 -3.64 -45.09
CA ILE A 422 26.01 -3.44 -45.67
C ILE A 422 26.71 -2.36 -44.84
N VAL A 423 27.22 -2.75 -43.68
CA VAL A 423 27.91 -1.89 -42.71
C VAL A 423 29.23 -2.58 -42.34
N GLU A 424 30.29 -1.81 -42.15
CA GLU A 424 31.60 -2.34 -41.74
C GLU A 424 31.53 -2.91 -40.31
N GLU A 425 32.32 -3.94 -40.01
CA GLU A 425 32.16 -4.72 -38.77
C GLU A 425 32.43 -3.87 -37.50
N ASP A 426 33.38 -2.95 -37.58
CA ASP A 426 33.69 -1.96 -36.55
C ASP A 426 32.50 -1.01 -36.29
N GLN A 427 31.83 -0.56 -37.34
CA GLN A 427 30.63 0.27 -37.24
C GLN A 427 29.47 -0.51 -36.60
N LYS A 428 29.33 -1.82 -36.86
CA LYS A 428 28.33 -2.66 -36.21
C LYS A 428 28.57 -2.73 -34.70
N GLU A 429 29.82 -2.95 -34.29
CA GLU A 429 30.22 -3.02 -32.88
C GLU A 429 29.96 -1.69 -32.18
N ILE A 430 30.37 -0.56 -32.78
CA ILE A 430 30.13 0.79 -32.25
C ILE A 430 28.62 1.05 -32.05
N ILE A 431 27.78 0.67 -33.00
CA ILE A 431 26.33 0.89 -32.90
C ILE A 431 25.73 0.02 -31.77
N ILE A 432 26.14 -1.24 -31.68
CA ILE A 432 25.66 -2.17 -30.65
C ILE A 432 26.09 -1.71 -29.27
N ASP A 433 27.35 -1.30 -29.11
CA ASP A 433 27.90 -0.85 -27.83
C ASP A 433 27.29 0.47 -27.40
N SER A 434 27.14 1.42 -28.32
CA SER A 434 26.45 2.68 -28.07
C SER A 434 25.00 2.47 -27.60
N LEU A 435 24.26 1.59 -28.28
CA LEU A 435 22.88 1.26 -27.89
C LEU A 435 22.83 0.55 -26.52
N THR A 436 23.75 -0.39 -26.29
CA THR A 436 23.83 -1.16 -25.05
C THR A 436 24.16 -0.24 -23.88
N ASN A 437 25.13 0.66 -24.03
CA ASN A 437 25.49 1.67 -23.04
C ASN A 437 24.34 2.63 -22.77
N SER A 438 23.63 3.09 -23.80
CA SER A 438 22.45 3.95 -23.65
C SER A 438 21.36 3.28 -22.81
N ILE A 439 21.06 2.00 -23.06
CA ILE A 439 20.09 1.24 -22.28
C ILE A 439 20.54 1.06 -20.83
N PHE A 440 21.83 0.80 -20.60
CA PHE A 440 22.37 0.67 -19.24
C PHE A 440 22.33 2.00 -18.47
N GLU A 441 22.72 3.10 -19.10
CA GLU A 441 22.66 4.44 -18.51
C GLU A 441 21.22 4.84 -18.19
N GLU A 442 20.26 4.53 -19.06
CA GLU A 442 18.85 4.82 -18.82
C GLU A 442 18.26 3.95 -17.71
N ALA A 443 18.55 2.64 -17.71
CA ALA A 443 18.18 1.74 -16.61
C ALA A 443 18.75 2.25 -15.28
N TRP A 444 19.99 2.72 -15.30
CA TRP A 444 20.67 3.23 -14.12
C TRP A 444 20.05 4.54 -13.63
N ARG A 445 19.72 5.44 -14.54
CA ARG A 445 18.99 6.69 -14.23
C ARG A 445 17.63 6.39 -13.62
N GLU A 446 16.90 5.40 -14.10
CA GLU A 446 15.63 4.98 -13.51
C GLU A 446 15.81 4.46 -12.08
N VAL A 447 16.80 3.58 -11.85
CA VAL A 447 17.14 3.12 -10.50
C VAL A 447 17.44 4.30 -9.56
N GLN A 448 18.28 5.24 -10.00
CA GLN A 448 18.66 6.41 -9.21
C GLN A 448 17.46 7.31 -8.86
N THR A 449 16.51 7.45 -9.78
CA THR A 449 15.35 8.33 -9.60
C THR A 449 14.22 7.67 -8.83
N GLN A 450 14.06 6.35 -8.91
CA GLN A 450 12.91 5.63 -8.37
C GLN A 450 13.22 4.81 -7.11
N ASN A 451 14.37 4.14 -7.05
CA ASN A 451 14.66 3.15 -6.00
C ASN A 451 15.60 3.66 -4.91
N ILE A 452 16.40 4.69 -5.21
CA ILE A 452 17.29 5.32 -4.22
C ILE A 452 16.57 6.25 -3.25
N PRO A 453 15.55 7.05 -3.63
CA PRO A 453 14.83 7.91 -2.69
C PRO A 453 14.29 7.19 -1.44
N PRO A 454 13.74 5.95 -1.50
CA PRO A 454 13.36 5.17 -0.31
C PRO A 454 14.43 5.01 0.79
N PHE A 455 15.72 5.08 0.46
CA PHE A 455 16.78 5.00 1.48
C PHE A 455 16.83 6.26 2.36
N LYS A 456 16.34 7.40 1.85
CA LYS A 456 16.13 8.62 2.64
C LYS A 456 15.16 8.37 3.78
N ASP A 457 14.12 7.58 3.55
CA ASP A 457 13.12 7.28 4.57
C ASP A 457 13.73 6.43 5.70
N ILE A 458 14.70 5.55 5.40
CA ILE A 458 15.49 4.85 6.43
C ILE A 458 16.24 5.85 7.31
N LEU A 459 16.91 6.83 6.70
CA LEU A 459 17.64 7.87 7.43
C LEU A 459 16.71 8.64 8.37
N TRP A 460 15.53 9.02 7.88
CA TRP A 460 14.51 9.73 8.65
C TRP A 460 13.87 8.91 9.74
N ALA A 461 13.53 7.66 9.48
CA ALA A 461 13.03 6.75 10.51
C ALA A 461 14.05 6.57 11.64
N VAL A 462 15.33 6.41 11.29
CA VAL A 462 16.41 6.28 12.29
C VAL A 462 16.62 7.59 13.05
N LEU A 463 16.66 8.74 12.38
CA LEU A 463 16.77 10.03 13.06
C LEU A 463 15.59 10.25 14.02
N ARG A 464 14.37 10.01 13.54
CA ARG A 464 13.14 10.12 14.32
C ARG A 464 13.16 9.22 15.55
N TYR A 465 13.63 7.99 15.41
CA TYR A 465 13.75 7.04 16.51
C TYR A 465 14.69 7.53 17.64
N HIS A 466 15.61 8.45 17.35
CA HIS A 466 16.58 8.99 18.31
C HIS A 466 16.24 10.39 18.84
N ILE A 467 15.31 11.10 18.21
CA ILE A 467 14.85 12.43 18.63
C ILE A 467 13.61 12.30 19.55
N ASP A 468 13.48 13.20 20.53
CA ASP A 468 12.32 13.27 21.42
C ASP A 468 11.04 13.62 20.65
N ASP A 469 9.93 12.96 21.02
CA ASP A 469 8.75 12.97 20.17
C ASP A 469 8.10 14.34 19.97
N LYS A 470 8.36 15.28 20.88
CA LYS A 470 7.85 16.65 20.77
C LYS A 470 8.54 17.50 19.70
N PHE A 471 9.74 17.11 19.28
CA PHE A 471 10.48 17.85 18.26
C PHE A 471 10.10 17.35 16.87
N PHE A 472 10.17 18.23 15.89
CA PHE A 472 9.97 17.94 14.48
C PHE A 472 11.23 18.33 13.73
N PHE A 473 11.45 17.76 12.55
CA PHE A 473 12.62 18.12 11.76
C PHE A 473 12.25 18.22 10.28
N ASP A 474 12.94 19.11 9.59
CA ASP A 474 12.80 19.28 8.15
C ASP A 474 14.15 19.63 7.53
N ILE A 475 14.29 19.36 6.24
CA ILE A 475 15.43 19.85 5.45
C ILE A 475 15.26 21.36 5.29
N ASP A 476 16.34 22.13 5.37
CA ASP A 476 16.28 23.53 4.97
C ASP A 476 16.19 23.61 3.43
N HIS A 477 15.00 23.90 2.92
CA HIS A 477 14.72 23.97 1.48
C HIS A 477 15.15 25.32 0.88
N HIS A 478 15.54 26.30 1.72
CA HIS A 478 15.75 27.67 1.28
C HIS A 478 17.13 27.94 0.68
N THR A 479 18.04 26.97 0.70
CA THR A 479 19.44 27.29 0.41
C THR A 479 19.91 26.91 -0.99
N GLU A 480 19.65 25.73 -1.58
CA GLU A 480 20.37 25.32 -2.80
C GLU A 480 19.58 24.36 -3.72
N THR A 481 19.17 24.80 -4.91
CA THR A 481 18.50 23.95 -5.94
C THR A 481 19.46 23.12 -6.79
N GLU A 482 20.77 23.26 -6.58
CA GLU A 482 21.79 22.84 -7.53
C GLU A 482 22.27 21.40 -7.38
N PHE A 483 21.99 20.75 -6.24
CA PHE A 483 22.44 19.38 -5.98
C PHE A 483 21.42 18.56 -5.16
N LYS A 484 21.61 17.24 -5.15
CA LYS A 484 20.77 16.31 -4.39
C LYS A 484 21.04 16.43 -2.89
N TYR A 485 20.00 16.51 -2.08
CA TYR A 485 20.14 16.62 -0.62
C TYR A 485 20.56 15.33 0.09
N PHE A 486 20.75 14.24 -0.63
CA PHE A 486 20.89 12.90 -0.08
C PHE A 486 21.73 12.02 -1.00
N GLY A 487 22.57 11.17 -0.42
CA GLY A 487 23.33 10.17 -1.17
C GLY A 487 23.52 8.87 -0.38
N ILE A 488 23.90 7.81 -1.10
CA ILE A 488 24.06 6.47 -0.55
C ILE A 488 25.32 5.76 -1.08
N ILE A 489 25.91 4.93 -0.23
CA ILE A 489 26.90 3.91 -0.58
C ILE A 489 26.33 2.56 -0.16
N LEU A 490 26.19 1.64 -1.11
CA LEU A 490 25.67 0.29 -0.87
C LEU A 490 26.78 -0.72 -0.58
N PRO A 491 26.46 -1.86 0.07
CA PRO A 491 27.41 -2.94 0.30
C PRO A 491 28.03 -3.51 -0.99
N SER A 492 27.35 -3.36 -2.13
CA SER A 492 27.85 -3.74 -3.45
C SER A 492 29.05 -2.90 -3.93
N GLY A 493 29.40 -1.83 -3.22
CA GLY A 493 30.43 -0.88 -3.62
C GLY A 493 29.92 0.27 -4.49
N LEU A 494 28.62 0.29 -4.80
CA LEU A 494 28.01 1.41 -5.48
C LEU A 494 28.06 2.67 -4.60
N ASP A 495 28.69 3.72 -5.12
CA ASP A 495 28.84 5.02 -4.44
C ASP A 495 28.11 6.11 -5.22
N LEU A 496 26.94 6.49 -4.73
CA LEU A 496 26.16 7.63 -5.20
C LEU A 496 26.28 8.84 -4.28
N LEU A 497 27.11 8.75 -3.23
CA LEU A 497 27.19 9.77 -2.20
C LEU A 497 28.36 10.72 -2.43
N ASN A 498 29.55 10.19 -2.66
CA ASN A 498 30.74 11.03 -2.78
C ASN A 498 30.76 11.90 -4.05
N PRO A 499 30.25 11.44 -5.21
CA PRO A 499 30.08 12.32 -6.37
C PRO A 499 29.15 13.51 -6.07
N ASP A 500 28.01 13.26 -5.43
CA ASP A 500 27.03 14.29 -5.08
C ASP A 500 27.60 15.29 -4.05
N ILE A 501 28.35 14.81 -3.04
CA ILE A 501 29.06 15.69 -2.11
C ILE A 501 30.10 16.56 -2.84
N THR A 502 30.85 15.99 -3.77
CA THR A 502 31.89 16.72 -4.51
C THR A 502 31.24 17.80 -5.37
N SER A 503 30.18 17.46 -6.09
CA SER A 503 29.40 18.41 -6.87
C SER A 503 28.84 19.55 -5.99
N ALA A 504 28.31 19.23 -4.80
CA ALA A 504 27.83 20.24 -3.86
C ALA A 504 28.96 21.18 -3.36
N ILE A 505 30.15 20.64 -3.06
CA ILE A 505 31.32 21.45 -2.64
C ILE A 505 31.76 22.41 -3.75
N GLU A 506 31.67 21.98 -5.00
CA GLU A 506 32.04 22.75 -6.19
C GLU A 506 31.03 23.85 -6.49
N SER A 507 29.73 23.57 -6.33
CA SER A 507 28.65 24.50 -6.64
C SER A 507 28.40 25.54 -5.53
N THR A 508 28.59 25.17 -4.26
CA THR A 508 28.37 26.08 -3.12
C THR A 508 29.38 27.24 -3.10
N SER A 509 28.85 28.47 -3.08
CA SER A 509 29.62 29.71 -2.93
C SER A 509 29.84 30.12 -1.46
N ASP A 510 28.95 29.72 -0.54
CA ASP A 510 29.08 29.99 0.90
C ASP A 510 30.26 29.20 1.50
N HIS A 511 31.25 29.93 2.02
CA HIS A 511 32.45 29.36 2.63
C HIS A 511 32.15 28.50 3.86
N ASP A 512 31.19 28.87 4.69
CA ASP A 512 30.84 28.11 5.88
C ASP A 512 30.13 26.81 5.48
N ARG A 513 29.23 26.89 4.51
CA ARG A 513 28.58 25.71 3.96
C ARG A 513 29.56 24.75 3.27
N LYS A 514 30.52 25.28 2.52
CA LYS A 514 31.60 24.48 1.91
C LYS A 514 32.46 23.78 2.97
N HIS A 515 32.66 24.41 4.13
CA HIS A 515 33.36 23.82 5.28
C HIS A 515 32.57 22.66 5.90
N GLU A 516 31.25 22.79 6.05
CA GLU A 516 30.35 21.69 6.46
C GLU A 516 30.38 20.51 5.49
N LEU A 517 30.29 20.76 4.18
CA LEU A 517 30.31 19.71 3.17
C LEU A 517 31.64 18.95 3.14
N LYS A 518 32.76 19.64 3.36
CA LYS A 518 34.08 18.99 3.51
C LYS A 518 34.17 18.14 4.80
N GLN A 519 33.53 18.57 5.88
CA GLN A 519 33.40 17.75 7.09
C GLN A 519 32.63 16.45 6.80
N LEU A 520 31.53 16.56 6.06
CA LEU A 520 30.72 15.44 5.62
C LEU A 520 31.55 14.48 4.76
N GLN A 521 32.23 14.98 3.73
CA GLN A 521 33.12 14.20 2.85
C GLN A 521 34.17 13.41 3.64
N LYS A 522 34.76 14.02 4.67
CA LYS A 522 35.74 13.35 5.56
C LYS A 522 35.12 12.23 6.39
N SER A 523 33.84 12.31 6.70
CA SER A 523 33.12 11.28 7.46
C SER A 523 32.65 10.14 6.56
N THR A 524 32.23 10.42 5.33
CA THR A 524 31.74 9.43 4.36
C THR A 524 32.87 8.67 3.68
N SER A 525 34.03 9.30 3.43
CA SER A 525 35.21 8.66 2.82
C SER A 525 35.82 7.49 3.63
N LYS A 526 35.48 7.36 4.91
CA LYS A 526 35.91 6.21 5.72
C LYS A 526 35.19 4.94 5.28
N LYS A 527 35.95 3.97 4.75
CA LYS A 527 35.45 2.64 4.39
C LYS A 527 34.64 2.03 5.52
N PHE A 528 33.43 1.60 5.20
CA PHE A 528 32.53 0.91 6.09
C PHE A 528 31.94 -0.28 5.33
N ASN A 529 32.02 -1.47 5.92
CA ASN A 529 31.46 -2.68 5.31
C ASN A 529 29.96 -2.75 5.63
N GLY A 530 29.15 -2.12 4.80
CA GLY A 530 27.70 -2.03 4.94
C GLY A 530 27.13 -0.85 4.17
N THR A 531 25.91 -0.46 4.51
CA THR A 531 25.22 0.67 3.89
C THR A 531 25.63 1.96 4.57
N THR A 532 26.02 2.98 3.80
CA THR A 532 26.23 4.35 4.28
C THR A 532 25.24 5.27 3.61
N ILE A 533 24.51 6.03 4.40
CA ILE A 533 23.49 6.95 3.95
C ILE A 533 23.83 8.32 4.53
N ALA A 534 23.73 9.39 3.76
CA ALA A 534 23.92 10.73 4.32
C ALA A 534 22.94 11.76 3.76
N CYS A 535 22.52 12.68 4.63
CA CYS A 535 21.88 13.92 4.22
C CYS A 535 22.97 14.96 4.03
N ILE A 536 23.03 15.48 2.81
CA ILE A 536 23.96 16.51 2.39
C ILE A 536 23.48 17.86 2.93
N ALA A 537 22.17 18.12 2.91
CA ALA A 537 21.54 19.36 3.38
C ALA A 537 21.56 19.56 4.91
N ARG A 538 21.39 20.82 5.35
CA ARG A 538 21.14 21.16 6.76
C ARG A 538 19.75 20.69 7.16
N ILE A 539 19.61 20.23 8.40
CA ILE A 539 18.34 19.78 8.97
C ILE A 539 17.99 20.73 10.12
N THR A 540 16.83 21.37 10.04
CA THR A 540 16.33 22.25 11.10
C THR A 540 15.39 21.49 12.02
N ILE A 541 15.56 21.66 13.33
CA ILE A 541 14.76 21.03 14.38
C ILE A 541 13.82 22.06 15.00
N TYR A 542 12.53 21.72 15.03
CA TYR A 542 11.44 22.56 15.47
C TYR A 542 10.77 22.03 16.74
N ASP A 543 10.24 22.94 17.56
CA ASP A 543 9.36 22.68 18.69
C ASP A 543 8.05 23.45 18.47
N TYR A 544 7.05 22.78 17.89
CA TYR A 544 5.76 23.40 17.58
C TYR A 544 4.91 23.71 18.82
N SER A 545 5.36 23.33 20.02
CA SER A 545 4.72 23.79 21.28
C SER A 545 5.02 25.26 21.60
N LYS A 546 5.99 25.87 20.90
CA LYS A 546 6.41 27.26 21.09
C LYS A 546 5.84 28.19 20.02
N ALA A 547 5.85 29.50 20.34
CA ALA A 547 5.52 30.57 19.41
C ALA A 547 6.43 30.53 18.16
N PRO A 548 5.95 30.92 16.96
CA PRO A 548 6.67 30.82 15.68
C PRO A 548 8.14 31.25 15.73
N GLU A 549 8.43 32.40 16.34
CA GLU A 549 9.75 33.01 16.50
C GLU A 549 10.71 32.22 17.42
N HIS A 550 10.18 31.24 18.16
CA HIS A 550 10.92 30.39 19.10
C HIS A 550 10.80 28.90 18.77
N ARG A 551 10.22 28.55 17.61
CA ARG A 551 10.08 27.15 17.18
C ARG A 551 11.42 26.52 16.85
N ILE A 552 12.34 27.26 16.25
CA ILE A 552 13.65 26.73 15.87
C ILE A 552 14.47 26.45 17.14
N VAL A 553 14.80 25.19 17.37
CA VAL A 553 15.57 24.74 18.54
C VAL A 553 17.05 24.66 18.23
N THR A 554 17.39 24.03 17.11
CA THR A 554 18.75 23.82 16.63
C THR A 554 18.72 23.39 15.17
N ASP A 555 19.88 23.46 14.55
CA ASP A 555 20.24 22.91 13.26
C ASP A 555 21.17 21.71 13.43
N ILE A 556 21.22 20.85 12.40
CA ILE A 556 22.20 19.79 12.20
C ILE A 556 22.81 20.01 10.82
N ASP A 557 24.11 20.27 10.75
CA ASP A 557 24.77 20.69 9.50
C ASP A 557 24.77 19.59 8.43
N SER A 558 24.96 18.34 8.89
CA SER A 558 24.83 17.14 8.08
C SER A 558 24.63 15.90 8.94
N LEU A 559 24.10 14.85 8.32
CA LEU A 559 23.72 13.61 8.97
C LEU A 559 24.31 12.42 8.23
N VAL A 560 24.95 11.49 8.94
CA VAL A 560 25.44 10.23 8.35
C VAL A 560 24.92 9.05 9.14
N LEU A 561 24.32 8.09 8.46
CA LEU A 561 23.91 6.80 8.99
C LEU A 561 24.73 5.70 8.32
N LYS A 562 25.41 4.88 9.11
CA LYS A 562 26.16 3.71 8.64
C LYS A 562 25.65 2.47 9.35
N PHE A 563 25.28 1.42 8.64
CA PHE A 563 24.84 0.19 9.30
C PHE A 563 25.13 -1.09 8.50
N ASN A 564 25.33 -2.16 9.26
CA ASN A 564 25.34 -3.54 8.77
C ASN A 564 24.60 -4.43 9.77
N ASP A 565 24.70 -5.74 9.60
CA ASP A 565 24.04 -6.71 10.46
C ASP A 565 24.50 -6.68 11.93
N LYS A 566 25.68 -6.08 12.21
CA LYS A 566 26.34 -6.06 13.52
C LYS A 566 26.36 -4.69 14.18
N ASN A 567 26.49 -3.62 13.42
CA ASN A 567 26.71 -2.28 13.97
C ASN A 567 25.87 -1.26 13.24
N MET A 568 25.37 -0.27 13.97
CA MET A 568 24.82 0.97 13.43
C MET A 568 25.49 2.17 14.07
N TYR A 569 25.80 3.16 13.23
CA TYR A 569 26.35 4.45 13.60
C TYR A 569 25.46 5.56 13.04
N LEU A 570 24.89 6.37 13.92
CA LEU A 570 24.23 7.63 13.56
C LEU A 570 25.14 8.78 13.98
N GLU A 571 25.57 9.58 13.00
CA GLU A 571 26.48 10.69 13.18
C GLU A 571 25.77 12.01 12.89
N LEU A 572 25.57 12.82 13.93
CA LEU A 572 25.01 14.18 13.81
C LEU A 572 26.17 15.17 13.84
N HIS A 573 26.39 15.93 12.76
CA HIS A 573 27.56 16.81 12.65
C HIS A 573 27.24 18.24 13.08
N GLU A 574 28.24 18.86 13.72
CA GLU A 574 28.30 20.28 14.02
C GLU A 574 29.68 20.79 13.61
N SER A 575 29.71 21.67 12.63
CA SER A 575 30.88 22.28 12.02
C SER A 575 31.10 23.66 12.59
N LYS A 576 32.37 24.07 12.74
CA LYS A 576 32.72 25.43 13.16
C LYS A 576 33.96 25.91 12.41
N ASN A 577 33.79 26.97 11.63
CA ASN A 577 34.89 27.65 10.95
C ASN A 577 35.59 28.63 11.91
N THR A 578 36.27 28.11 12.93
CA THR A 578 36.95 28.91 13.97
C THR A 578 38.36 28.38 14.25
N LYS A 579 39.18 29.11 15.03
CA LYS A 579 40.53 28.66 15.41
C LYS A 579 40.56 27.33 16.17
N ASN A 580 39.52 27.05 16.97
CA ASN A 580 39.36 25.81 17.74
C ASN A 580 38.01 25.13 17.41
N PRO A 581 37.86 24.54 16.21
CA PRO A 581 36.57 24.03 15.71
C PRO A 581 35.88 23.05 16.67
N TYR A 582 36.65 22.09 17.19
CA TYR A 582 36.14 21.05 18.09
C TYR A 582 35.52 21.63 19.36
N THR A 583 36.21 22.56 20.03
CA THR A 583 35.77 23.12 21.30
C THR A 583 34.48 23.93 21.13
N ALA A 584 34.40 24.71 20.05
CA ALA A 584 33.21 25.48 19.71
C ALA A 584 32.02 24.55 19.38
N ALA A 585 32.23 23.57 18.51
CA ALA A 585 31.19 22.60 18.11
C ALA A 585 30.71 21.77 19.30
N LYS A 586 31.62 21.29 20.16
CA LYS A 586 31.29 20.53 21.38
C LYS A 586 30.41 21.34 22.33
N LYS A 587 30.66 22.65 22.47
CA LYS A 587 29.84 23.53 23.30
C LYS A 587 28.41 23.61 22.76
N ASP A 588 28.26 23.82 21.46
CA ASP A 588 26.94 23.92 20.81
C ASP A 588 26.19 22.60 20.83
N ILE A 589 26.86 21.47 20.57
CA ILE A 589 26.29 20.12 20.71
C ILE A 589 25.71 19.90 22.12
N ASN A 590 26.46 20.24 23.17
CA ASN A 590 25.98 20.04 24.55
C ASN A 590 24.82 20.98 24.90
N LYS A 591 24.85 22.22 24.39
CA LYS A 591 23.84 23.23 24.67
C LYS A 591 22.53 22.97 23.93
N LYS A 592 22.61 22.53 22.67
CA LYS A 592 21.48 22.44 21.75
C LYS A 592 21.15 20.98 21.41
N LEU A 593 22.06 20.31 20.69
CA LEU A 593 21.79 19.02 20.06
C LEU A 593 21.51 17.88 21.06
N ILE A 594 22.20 17.82 22.20
CA ILE A 594 21.93 16.77 23.20
C ILE A 594 20.53 16.89 23.82
N ARG A 595 19.95 18.10 23.86
CA ARG A 595 18.63 18.34 24.47
C ARG A 595 17.48 17.82 23.63
N ILE A 596 17.70 17.57 22.35
CA ILE A 596 16.67 17.03 21.45
C ILE A 596 16.67 15.50 21.38
N LEU A 597 17.70 14.85 21.93
CA LEU A 597 17.86 13.40 21.89
C LEU A 597 17.01 12.71 22.97
N ASN A 598 16.41 11.59 22.60
CA ASN A 598 15.61 10.77 23.51
C ASN A 598 16.44 9.66 24.21
N LYS A 599 15.75 8.80 24.97
CA LYS A 599 16.35 7.69 25.72
C LYS A 599 17.01 6.60 24.86
N ASN A 600 16.73 6.54 23.56
CA ASN A 600 17.32 5.56 22.66
C ASN A 600 18.78 5.90 22.29
N CYS A 601 19.26 7.10 22.65
CA CYS A 601 20.64 7.54 22.42
C CYS A 601 21.62 7.06 23.52
N ILE A 602 21.51 5.80 23.95
CA ILE A 602 22.39 5.20 24.95
C ILE A 602 23.82 5.10 24.39
N GLY A 603 24.81 5.45 25.20
CA GLY A 603 26.23 5.34 24.79
C GLY A 603 26.69 6.38 23.76
N ARG A 604 25.94 7.48 23.56
CA ARG A 604 26.34 8.58 22.67
C ARG A 604 27.70 9.15 23.06
N GLN A 605 28.52 9.48 22.07
CA GLN A 605 29.86 10.06 22.24
C GLN A 605 30.02 11.31 21.38
N ILE A 606 30.64 12.36 21.92
CA ILE A 606 31.06 13.52 21.10
C ILE A 606 32.47 13.26 20.60
N ARG A 607 32.65 13.15 19.28
CA ARG A 607 33.94 12.89 18.64
C ARG A 607 34.39 14.10 17.83
N GLU A 608 35.70 14.33 17.82
CA GLU A 608 36.30 15.35 16.98
C GLU A 608 36.29 14.91 15.50
N VAL A 609 35.96 15.86 14.61
CA VAL A 609 36.27 15.76 13.19
C VAL A 609 37.42 16.72 12.89
N LYS A 610 38.65 16.20 12.94
CA LYS A 610 39.89 17.00 12.92
C LYS A 610 39.86 18.09 11.85
N GLY A 611 40.01 19.34 12.27
CA GLY A 611 40.06 20.51 11.39
C GLY A 611 38.70 21.08 10.97
N TYR A 612 37.58 20.46 11.34
CA TYR A 612 36.25 20.87 10.89
C TYR A 612 35.28 21.19 12.03
N GLY A 613 35.24 20.35 13.07
CA GLY A 613 34.27 20.52 14.15
C GLY A 613 34.15 19.27 15.03
N ALA A 614 32.93 18.95 15.42
CA ALA A 614 32.60 17.78 16.22
C ALA A 614 31.37 17.06 15.66
N LYS A 615 31.14 15.84 16.15
CA LYS A 615 29.92 15.08 15.86
C LYS A 615 29.44 14.31 17.07
N VAL A 616 28.13 14.17 17.19
CA VAL A 616 27.52 13.19 18.09
C VAL A 616 27.47 11.86 17.36
N LEU A 617 28.18 10.86 17.89
CA LEU A 617 28.11 9.48 17.44
C LEU A 617 27.19 8.70 18.38
N ILE A 618 26.11 8.17 17.84
CA ILE A 618 25.26 7.17 18.49
C ILE A 618 25.61 5.81 17.88
N LYS A 619 25.97 4.85 18.72
CA LYS A 619 26.41 3.52 18.31
C LYS A 619 25.49 2.46 18.90
N HIS A 620 25.02 1.53 18.07
CA HIS A 620 24.32 0.33 18.50
C HIS A 620 25.01 -0.90 17.92
N ASP A 621 25.29 -1.87 18.79
CA ASP A 621 25.90 -3.16 18.42
C ASP A 621 24.88 -4.29 18.65
N SER A 622 24.85 -5.28 17.74
CA SER A 622 23.88 -6.39 17.73
C SER A 622 24.05 -7.44 18.83
#